data_AF-A0A6L3XZT3-F1
#
_entry.id   AF-A0A6L3XZT3-F1
#
_cell.length_a   1.000
_cell.length_b   1.000
_cell.length_c   1.000
_cell.angle_alpha   90.00
_cell.angle_beta   90.00
_cell.angle_gamma   90.00
#
_symmetry.space_group_name_H-M   'P 1'
#
loop_
_entity.id
_entity.type
_entity.pdbx_description
1 polymer ?
#
loop_
_entity_poly.entity_id
_entity_poly.type
_entity_poly.pdbx_seq_one_letter_code
_entity_poly.pdbx_strand_id
1 'polypeptide(L)'
;CLVGAEMSIRDTDYLGVPTHGVSTSPLADVSVTKSLPPEVSEMMQLSIESGYKRFITLVADSRKKTPDQIDQIAQGHVWTGQDAKSNGLVDSLGDFDDAVKKAAELAKLKQWHVDYYQDEPTFFDMVVDSMSGSVRAMLPDALQAYLPAPVATAAKAMKAESDKLAAFNDPQSRYAFCLTCANVR
;
A
#
# COMPACT_ATOMS: atom_id res chain seq x y z
N CYS A 1 3.87 8.92 -15.92
CA CYS A 1 2.99 10.12 -15.92
C CYS A 1 1.72 9.84 -15.12
N LEU A 2 1.74 10.12 -13.82
CA LEU A 2 0.54 10.22 -12.97
C LEU A 2 0.72 11.51 -12.19
N VAL A 3 0.52 12.62 -12.87
CA VAL A 3 0.68 13.94 -12.29
C VAL A 3 -0.74 14.50 -12.18
N GLY A 4 -1.27 14.55 -10.95
CA GLY A 4 -2.57 15.16 -10.65
C GLY A 4 -3.79 14.38 -11.14
N ALA A 5 -3.90 13.10 -10.81
CA ALA A 5 -5.17 12.40 -10.98
C ALA A 5 -6.14 12.78 -9.85
N GLU A 6 -6.77 13.95 -9.98
CA GLU A 6 -7.91 14.30 -9.13
C GLU A 6 -9.20 13.82 -9.79
N MET A 7 -9.74 12.71 -9.28
CA MET A 7 -10.99 12.15 -9.78
C MET A 7 -12.16 12.78 -9.05
N SER A 8 -12.75 13.81 -9.65
CA SER A 8 -14.00 14.41 -9.19
C SER A 8 -15.18 13.71 -9.85
N ILE A 9 -16.08 13.14 -9.06
CA ILE A 9 -17.37 12.57 -9.49
C ILE A 9 -18.31 13.75 -9.67
N ARG A 10 -18.07 14.53 -10.73
CA ARG A 10 -18.75 15.81 -11.01
C ARG A 10 -20.25 15.68 -11.18
N ASP A 11 -20.70 14.52 -11.63
CA ASP A 11 -22.09 14.25 -11.93
C ASP A 11 -22.59 13.25 -10.89
N THR A 12 -22.99 13.71 -9.71
CA THR A 12 -23.80 12.90 -8.78
C THR A 12 -25.28 13.22 -8.92
N ASP A 13 -25.60 14.22 -9.75
CA ASP A 13 -26.96 14.63 -10.08
C ASP A 13 -27.69 13.53 -10.85
N TYR A 14 -27.01 12.79 -11.75
CA TYR A 14 -27.59 11.59 -12.37
C TYR A 14 -27.93 10.47 -11.37
N LEU A 15 -27.24 10.43 -10.22
CA LEU A 15 -27.53 9.49 -9.12
C LEU A 15 -28.58 10.05 -8.15
N GLY A 16 -29.05 11.28 -8.35
CA GLY A 16 -29.99 11.96 -7.45
C GLY A 16 -29.41 12.31 -6.09
N VAL A 17 -28.08 12.41 -5.97
CA VAL A 17 -27.39 12.75 -4.70
C VAL A 17 -26.71 14.11 -4.84
N PRO A 18 -27.43 15.22 -4.63
CA PRO A 18 -26.85 16.54 -4.79
C PRO A 18 -25.98 16.89 -3.58
N THR A 19 -24.71 17.24 -3.81
CA THR A 19 -23.80 17.62 -2.71
C THR A 19 -23.81 19.13 -2.47
N HIS A 20 -24.43 19.54 -1.36
CA HIS A 20 -24.45 20.93 -0.91
C HIS A 20 -23.58 21.09 0.34
N GLY A 21 -22.92 22.24 0.46
CA GLY A 21 -22.15 22.60 1.64
C GLY A 21 -21.92 24.10 1.67
N VAL A 22 -21.69 24.65 2.86
CA VAL A 22 -21.25 26.04 3.03
C VAL A 22 -19.77 26.01 3.37
N SER A 23 -19.00 26.87 2.71
CA SER A 23 -17.57 26.98 2.94
C SER A 23 -17.18 28.43 3.08
N THR A 24 -16.22 28.71 3.96
CA THR A 24 -15.73 30.06 4.24
C THR A 24 -14.77 30.56 3.16
N SER A 25 -14.27 29.66 2.31
CA SER A 25 -13.36 29.94 1.19
C SER A 25 -13.48 28.86 0.11
N PRO A 26 -13.29 29.18 -1.18
CA PRO A 26 -13.19 28.18 -2.25
C PRO A 26 -12.13 27.11 -1.99
N LEU A 27 -11.07 27.45 -1.26
CA LEU A 27 -9.99 26.52 -0.91
C LEU A 27 -10.41 25.46 0.12
N ALA A 28 -11.45 25.74 0.88
CA ALA A 28 -12.03 24.82 1.86
C ALA A 28 -13.16 23.97 1.25
N ASP A 29 -13.52 24.18 -0.03
CA ASP A 29 -14.58 23.44 -0.71
C ASP A 29 -14.06 22.38 -1.69
N VAL A 30 -12.92 21.75 -1.35
CA VAL A 30 -12.32 20.65 -2.12
C VAL A 30 -12.93 19.32 -1.67
N SER A 31 -13.69 18.66 -2.54
CA SER A 31 -14.29 17.35 -2.29
C SER A 31 -14.35 16.52 -3.57
N VAL A 32 -14.20 15.21 -3.45
CA VAL A 32 -14.32 14.22 -4.54
C VAL A 32 -15.70 14.30 -5.23
N THR A 33 -16.73 14.70 -4.49
CA THR A 33 -18.11 14.80 -5.01
C THR A 33 -18.44 16.15 -5.65
N LYS A 34 -17.52 17.11 -5.58
CA LYS A 34 -17.69 18.48 -6.10
C LYS A 34 -16.70 18.75 -7.21
N SER A 35 -17.06 19.66 -8.11
CA SER A 35 -16.12 20.14 -9.13
C SER A 35 -14.98 20.91 -8.48
N LEU A 36 -13.75 20.66 -8.93
CA LEU A 36 -12.57 21.36 -8.45
C LEU A 36 -12.64 22.85 -8.77
N PRO A 37 -12.56 23.77 -7.77
CA PRO A 37 -12.51 25.19 -8.02
C PRO A 37 -11.28 25.58 -8.86
N PRO A 38 -11.39 26.56 -9.78
CA PRO A 38 -10.29 26.96 -10.65
C PRO A 38 -9.06 27.44 -9.88
N GLU A 39 -9.25 28.13 -8.75
CA GLU A 39 -8.16 28.61 -7.88
C GLU A 39 -7.37 27.43 -7.26
N VAL A 40 -8.07 26.36 -6.90
CA VAL A 40 -7.45 25.15 -6.36
C VAL A 40 -6.70 24.41 -7.47
N SER A 41 -7.30 24.32 -8.67
CA SER A 41 -6.66 23.72 -9.84
C SER A 41 -5.36 24.44 -10.21
N GLU A 42 -5.33 25.77 -10.17
CA GLU A 42 -4.11 26.55 -10.44
C GLU A 42 -3.04 26.31 -9.38
N MET A 43 -3.41 26.26 -8.09
CA MET A 43 -2.47 25.95 -7.02
C MET A 43 -1.91 24.52 -7.13
N MET A 44 -2.74 23.54 -7.50
CA MET A 44 -2.29 22.19 -7.78
C MET A 44 -1.30 22.17 -8.94
N GLN A 45 -1.60 22.89 -10.03
CA GLN A 45 -0.71 23.01 -11.18
C GLN A 45 0.65 23.62 -10.80
N LEU A 46 0.65 24.71 -10.01
CA LEU A 46 1.88 25.32 -9.51
C LEU A 46 2.68 24.36 -8.60
N SER A 47 1.99 23.60 -7.75
CA SER A 47 2.62 22.59 -6.89
C SER A 47 3.27 21.48 -7.71
N ILE A 48 2.58 21.00 -8.74
CA ILE A 48 3.05 20.01 -9.70
C ILE A 48 4.29 20.52 -10.44
N GLU A 49 4.25 21.73 -11.00
CA GLU A 49 5.36 22.32 -11.74
C GLU A 49 6.58 22.52 -10.84
N SER A 50 6.36 22.97 -9.61
CA SER A 50 7.41 23.10 -8.60
C SER A 50 8.04 21.75 -8.24
N GLY A 51 7.21 20.72 -8.02
CA GLY A 51 7.66 19.36 -7.75
C GLY A 51 8.45 18.76 -8.91
N TYR A 52 7.96 18.95 -10.14
CA TYR A 52 8.61 18.50 -11.35
C TYR A 52 9.97 19.20 -11.55
N LYS A 53 10.01 20.53 -11.43
CA LYS A 53 11.25 21.31 -11.51
C LYS A 53 12.27 20.87 -10.47
N ARG A 54 11.83 20.60 -9.24
CA ARG A 54 12.69 20.07 -8.17
C ARG A 54 13.24 18.69 -8.54
N PHE A 55 12.42 17.81 -9.09
CA PHE A 55 12.83 16.47 -9.50
C PHE A 55 13.91 16.53 -10.59
N ILE A 56 13.66 17.24 -11.70
CA ILE A 56 14.64 17.34 -12.80
C ILE A 56 15.95 18.00 -12.34
N THR A 57 15.87 18.98 -11.43
CA THR A 57 17.07 19.65 -10.88
C THR A 57 17.91 18.67 -10.06
N LEU A 58 17.29 17.88 -9.19
CA LEU A 58 18.00 16.88 -8.37
C LEU A 58 18.69 15.82 -9.23
N VAL A 59 18.01 15.35 -10.27
CA VAL A 59 18.58 14.38 -11.22
C VAL A 59 19.72 15.01 -12.02
N ALA A 60 19.55 16.26 -12.47
CA ALA A 60 20.58 17.01 -13.18
C ALA A 60 21.86 17.16 -12.34
N ASP A 61 21.73 17.58 -11.08
CA ASP A 61 22.86 17.71 -10.15
C ASP A 61 23.57 16.38 -9.91
N SER A 62 22.79 15.31 -9.68
CA SER A 62 23.33 13.96 -9.41
C SER A 62 24.05 13.36 -10.61
N ARG A 63 23.57 13.64 -11.82
CA ARG A 63 24.12 13.11 -13.09
C ARG A 63 25.05 14.10 -13.80
N LYS A 64 25.32 15.26 -13.20
CA LYS A 64 26.15 16.34 -13.77
C LYS A 64 25.67 16.76 -15.17
N LYS A 65 24.36 16.87 -15.34
CA LYS A 65 23.67 17.33 -16.55
C LYS A 65 22.95 18.65 -16.29
N THR A 66 22.44 19.31 -17.33
CA THR A 66 21.55 20.47 -17.14
C THR A 66 20.10 20.02 -16.96
N PRO A 67 19.25 20.80 -16.25
CA PRO A 67 17.83 20.51 -16.15
C PRO A 67 17.15 20.32 -17.51
N ASP A 68 17.51 21.12 -18.53
CA ASP A 68 16.95 21.02 -19.87
C ASP A 68 17.30 19.68 -20.57
N GLN A 69 18.51 19.16 -20.35
CA GLN A 69 18.89 17.85 -20.88
C GLN A 69 18.13 16.71 -20.20
N ILE A 70 17.83 16.86 -18.91
CA ILE A 70 17.01 15.89 -18.17
C ILE A 70 15.55 16.00 -18.60
N ASP A 71 15.02 17.19 -18.80
CA ASP A 71 13.64 17.43 -19.24
C ASP A 71 13.34 16.74 -20.59
N GLN A 72 14.29 16.75 -21.53
CA GLN A 72 14.16 16.05 -22.81
C GLN A 72 13.97 14.53 -22.67
N ILE A 73 14.49 13.93 -21.60
CA ILE A 73 14.35 12.49 -21.31
C ILE A 73 13.37 12.18 -20.18
N ALA A 74 12.90 13.20 -19.47
CA ALA A 74 12.01 13.13 -18.34
C ALA A 74 10.65 13.72 -18.73
N GLN A 75 9.72 12.94 -19.26
CA GLN A 75 8.34 13.41 -19.48
C GLN A 75 7.33 12.35 -19.05
N GLY A 76 7.66 11.71 -17.92
CA GLY A 76 6.96 10.51 -17.46
C GLY A 76 7.18 9.27 -18.34
N HIS A 77 8.21 9.30 -19.19
CA HIS A 77 8.70 8.16 -19.96
C HIS A 77 9.26 7.09 -19.02
N VAL A 78 8.90 5.84 -19.30
CA VAL A 78 9.46 4.67 -18.63
C VAL A 78 10.60 4.14 -19.48
N TRP A 79 11.77 4.01 -18.87
CA TRP A 79 12.98 3.53 -19.54
C TRP A 79 13.29 2.10 -19.15
N THR A 80 13.75 1.29 -20.10
CA THR A 80 14.39 0.01 -19.76
C THR A 80 15.75 0.28 -19.09
N GLY A 81 16.29 -0.69 -18.36
CA GLY A 81 17.62 -0.53 -17.75
C GLY A 81 18.69 -0.18 -18.79
N GLN A 82 18.65 -0.82 -19.97
CA GLN A 82 19.58 -0.58 -21.06
C GLN A 82 19.49 0.86 -21.60
N ASP A 83 18.29 1.36 -21.83
CA ASP A 83 18.08 2.74 -22.29
C ASP A 83 18.46 3.75 -21.21
N ALA A 84 18.14 3.46 -19.94
CA ALA A 84 18.51 4.31 -18.82
C ALA A 84 20.03 4.45 -18.71
N LYS A 85 20.79 3.38 -18.95
CA LYS A 85 22.25 3.44 -19.02
C LYS A 85 22.73 4.26 -20.22
N SER A 86 22.15 4.05 -21.40
CA SER A 86 22.49 4.81 -22.61
C SER A 86 22.23 6.32 -22.45
N ASN A 87 21.16 6.69 -21.75
CA ASN A 87 20.80 8.07 -21.44
C ASN A 87 21.57 8.65 -20.23
N GLY A 88 22.41 7.85 -19.57
CA GLY A 88 23.19 8.27 -18.40
C GLY A 88 22.37 8.49 -17.13
N LEU A 89 21.20 7.84 -17.03
CA LEU A 89 20.37 7.80 -15.82
C LEU A 89 20.82 6.73 -14.83
N VAL A 90 21.54 5.70 -15.31
CA VAL A 90 22.09 4.59 -14.51
C VAL A 90 23.55 4.37 -14.90
N ASP A 91 24.39 4.00 -13.93
CA ASP A 91 25.84 3.86 -14.13
C ASP A 91 26.23 2.50 -14.76
N SER A 92 25.59 1.41 -14.32
CA SER A 92 25.86 0.05 -14.79
C SER A 92 24.62 -0.84 -14.80
N LEU A 93 24.67 -1.90 -15.60
CA LEU A 93 23.68 -2.98 -15.58
C LEU A 93 24.29 -4.13 -14.83
N GLY A 94 23.50 -4.76 -13.96
CA GLY A 94 23.92 -5.85 -13.11
C GLY A 94 22.77 -6.29 -12.22
N ASP A 95 23.07 -7.16 -11.28
CA ASP A 95 22.12 -7.61 -10.26
C ASP A 95 22.45 -7.01 -8.87
N PHE A 96 21.81 -7.54 -7.85
CA PHE A 96 22.04 -7.13 -6.46
C PHE A 96 23.48 -7.41 -6.00
N ASP A 97 24.07 -8.53 -6.40
CA ASP A 97 25.43 -8.91 -5.97
C ASP A 97 26.47 -7.95 -6.55
N ASP A 98 26.27 -7.48 -7.78
CA ASP A 98 27.11 -6.45 -8.39
C ASP A 98 27.03 -5.12 -7.62
N ALA A 99 25.84 -4.74 -7.14
CA ALA A 99 25.66 -3.54 -6.32
C ALA A 99 26.39 -3.66 -4.97
N VAL A 100 26.29 -4.80 -4.29
CA VAL A 100 26.97 -5.07 -3.02
C VAL A 100 28.49 -5.05 -3.19
N LYS A 101 29.01 -5.73 -4.23
CA LYS A 101 30.44 -5.70 -4.55
C LYS A 101 30.92 -4.28 -4.82
N LYS A 102 30.15 -3.49 -5.56
CA LYS A 102 30.53 -2.10 -5.86
C LYS A 102 30.55 -1.22 -4.61
N ALA A 103 29.59 -1.40 -3.70
CA ALA A 103 29.57 -0.71 -2.42
C ALA A 103 30.80 -1.07 -1.57
N ALA A 104 31.16 -2.37 -1.48
CA ALA A 104 32.34 -2.83 -0.76
C ALA A 104 33.65 -2.28 -1.36
N GLU A 105 33.75 -2.21 -2.70
CA GLU A 105 34.88 -1.61 -3.42
C GLU A 105 35.03 -0.12 -3.07
N LEU A 106 33.95 0.65 -3.12
CA LEU A 106 33.94 2.07 -2.79
C LEU A 106 34.29 2.33 -1.30
N ALA A 107 33.85 1.44 -0.41
CA ALA A 107 34.17 1.47 1.01
C ALA A 107 35.56 0.88 1.36
N LYS A 108 36.27 0.33 0.38
CA LYS A 108 37.59 -0.33 0.54
C LYS A 108 37.58 -1.51 1.53
N LEU A 109 36.48 -2.25 1.57
CA LEU A 109 36.32 -3.42 2.43
C LEU A 109 36.83 -4.69 1.74
N LYS A 110 37.63 -5.48 2.45
CA LYS A 110 38.09 -6.81 1.96
C LYS A 110 37.13 -7.94 2.30
N GLN A 111 36.34 -7.76 3.35
CA GLN A 111 35.37 -8.71 3.85
C GLN A 111 34.12 -7.92 4.25
N TRP A 112 32.96 -8.42 3.85
CA TRP A 112 31.65 -7.85 4.17
C TRP A 112 30.63 -8.98 4.30
N HIS A 113 29.55 -8.73 5.03
CA HIS A 113 28.40 -9.60 5.10
C HIS A 113 27.14 -8.76 4.86
N VAL A 114 26.11 -9.38 4.27
CA VAL A 114 24.84 -8.74 4.01
C VAL A 114 23.86 -9.23 5.06
N ASP A 115 23.48 -8.33 5.98
CA ASP A 115 22.45 -8.61 6.96
C ASP A 115 21.10 -8.16 6.41
N TYR A 116 20.17 -9.11 6.29
CA TYR A 116 18.79 -8.81 5.93
C TYR A 116 18.01 -8.50 7.20
N TYR A 117 17.67 -7.24 7.40
CA TYR A 117 16.79 -6.85 8.49
C TYR A 117 15.36 -7.27 8.12
N GLN A 118 14.81 -8.20 8.90
CA GLN A 118 13.38 -8.47 8.93
C GLN A 118 12.86 -7.76 10.17
N ASP A 119 11.85 -6.90 10.01
CA ASP A 119 11.17 -6.31 11.16
C ASP A 119 10.53 -7.45 11.96
N GLU A 120 11.11 -7.79 13.10
CA GLU A 120 10.48 -8.72 14.02
C GLU A 120 9.22 -8.06 14.56
N PRO A 121 8.06 -8.73 14.52
CA PRO A 121 6.80 -8.14 14.97
C PRO A 121 6.95 -7.69 16.41
N THR A 122 6.63 -6.43 16.67
CA THR A 122 6.67 -5.90 18.02
C THR A 122 5.57 -6.55 18.87
N PHE A 123 5.67 -6.40 20.19
CA PHE A 123 4.60 -6.82 21.09
C PHE A 123 3.23 -6.24 20.71
N PHE A 124 3.20 -5.00 20.22
CA PHE A 124 1.95 -4.37 19.79
C PHE A 124 1.40 -5.02 18.51
N ASP A 125 2.27 -5.34 17.55
CA ASP A 125 1.88 -6.04 16.31
C ASP A 125 1.31 -7.44 16.63
N MET A 126 1.95 -8.17 17.55
CA MET A 126 1.44 -9.46 18.03
C MET A 126 0.07 -9.34 18.71
N VAL A 127 -0.17 -8.26 19.48
CA VAL A 127 -1.46 -8.01 20.12
C VAL A 127 -2.53 -7.64 19.09
N VAL A 128 -2.23 -6.76 18.14
CA VAL A 128 -3.16 -6.38 17.07
C VAL A 128 -3.49 -7.58 16.17
N ASP A 129 -2.50 -8.40 15.84
CA ASP A 129 -2.70 -9.64 15.08
C ASP A 129 -3.59 -10.64 15.85
N SER A 130 -3.39 -10.77 17.16
CA SER A 130 -4.26 -11.59 18.03
C SER A 130 -5.70 -11.06 18.14
N MET A 131 -5.89 -9.74 18.02
CA MET A 131 -7.20 -9.08 18.02
C MET A 131 -7.89 -9.13 16.66
N SER A 132 -7.12 -9.24 15.57
CA SER A 132 -7.64 -9.37 14.19
C SER A 132 -8.33 -10.71 13.93
N GLY A 133 -8.30 -11.65 14.87
CA GLY A 133 -9.14 -12.86 14.89
C GLY A 133 -8.74 -13.94 13.89
N SER A 134 -7.77 -13.68 13.01
CA SER A 134 -7.23 -14.64 12.04
C SER A 134 -6.47 -15.81 12.68
N VAL A 135 -5.84 -15.59 13.84
CA VAL A 135 -5.05 -16.62 14.56
C VAL A 135 -5.92 -17.66 15.29
N ARG A 136 -7.20 -17.37 15.53
CA ARG A 136 -8.07 -18.25 16.35
C ARG A 136 -8.45 -19.57 15.66
N ALA A 137 -8.28 -19.67 14.33
CA ALA A 137 -8.57 -20.89 13.58
C ALA A 137 -7.37 -21.86 13.48
N MET A 138 -6.17 -21.48 13.93
CA MET A 138 -4.93 -22.21 13.65
C MET A 138 -4.11 -22.63 14.89
N LEU A 139 -4.62 -22.42 16.10
CA LEU A 139 -3.93 -22.87 17.31
C LEU A 139 -4.14 -24.37 17.55
N PRO A 140 -3.06 -25.18 17.61
CA PRO A 140 -3.15 -26.60 17.92
C PRO A 140 -3.78 -26.83 19.29
N ASP A 141 -4.59 -27.88 19.44
CA ASP A 141 -5.30 -28.18 20.69
C ASP A 141 -4.35 -28.32 21.90
N ALA A 142 -3.08 -28.63 21.68
CA ALA A 142 -2.04 -28.69 22.70
C ALA A 142 -1.79 -27.34 23.41
N LEU A 143 -1.91 -26.21 22.71
CA LEU A 143 -1.69 -24.89 23.30
C LEU A 143 -2.91 -24.41 24.11
N GLN A 144 -4.09 -24.99 23.86
CA GLN A 144 -5.32 -24.64 24.59
C GLN A 144 -5.29 -25.12 26.05
N ALA A 145 -4.44 -26.11 26.38
CA ALA A 145 -4.29 -26.63 27.75
C ALA A 145 -3.55 -25.66 28.69
N TYR A 146 -2.78 -24.71 28.16
CA TYR A 146 -2.05 -23.70 28.93
C TYR A 146 -2.83 -22.40 29.16
N LEU A 147 -4.04 -22.28 28.60
CA LEU A 147 -4.89 -21.11 28.79
C LEU A 147 -5.68 -21.19 30.10
N PRO A 148 -5.85 -20.07 30.83
CA PRO A 148 -6.67 -20.05 32.03
C PRO A 148 -8.11 -20.49 31.70
N ALA A 149 -8.72 -21.28 32.59
CA ALA A 149 -10.02 -21.92 32.39
C ALA A 149 -11.15 -21.04 31.79
N PRO A 150 -11.35 -19.77 32.19
CA PRO A 150 -12.38 -18.92 31.58
C PRO A 150 -12.10 -18.56 30.10
N VAL A 151 -10.82 -18.54 29.69
CA VAL A 151 -10.43 -18.30 28.29
C VAL A 151 -10.56 -19.59 27.48
N ALA A 152 -10.25 -20.76 28.07
CA ALA A 152 -10.40 -22.05 27.41
C ALA A 152 -11.87 -22.39 27.09
N THR A 153 -12.81 -22.07 28.00
CA THR A 153 -14.25 -22.26 27.76
C THR A 153 -14.79 -21.29 26.71
N ALA A 154 -14.35 -20.02 26.75
CA ALA A 154 -14.69 -19.04 25.72
C ALA A 154 -14.13 -19.44 24.34
N ALA A 155 -12.90 -19.96 24.28
CA ALA A 155 -12.29 -20.45 23.05
C ALA A 155 -13.06 -21.63 22.44
N LYS A 156 -13.52 -22.58 23.26
CA LYS A 156 -14.36 -23.70 22.79
C LYS A 156 -15.72 -23.23 22.27
N ALA A 157 -16.36 -22.29 22.96
CA ALA A 157 -17.64 -21.72 22.52
C ALA A 157 -17.48 -20.94 21.20
N MET A 158 -16.42 -20.16 21.06
CA MET A 158 -16.13 -19.42 19.82
C MET A 158 -15.69 -20.35 18.67
N LYS A 159 -14.95 -21.43 18.94
CA LYS A 159 -14.60 -22.44 17.93
C LYS A 159 -15.83 -23.14 17.36
N ALA A 160 -16.78 -23.51 18.23
CA ALA A 160 -18.03 -24.14 17.80
C ALA A 160 -18.89 -23.24 16.88
N GLU A 161 -18.81 -21.91 17.03
CA GLU A 161 -19.48 -20.96 16.12
C GLU A 161 -18.63 -20.66 14.86
N SER A 162 -17.31 -20.58 15.00
CA SER A 162 -16.35 -20.44 13.90
C SER A 162 -16.45 -21.60 12.91
N ASP A 163 -16.52 -22.84 13.39
CA ASP A 163 -16.61 -24.03 12.55
C ASP A 163 -17.93 -24.07 11.76
N LYS A 164 -19.02 -23.52 12.31
CA LYS A 164 -20.28 -23.34 11.57
C LYS A 164 -20.15 -22.27 10.49
N LEU A 165 -19.41 -21.19 10.76
CA LEU A 165 -19.15 -20.16 9.77
C LEU A 165 -18.22 -20.63 8.66
N ALA A 166 -17.22 -21.46 8.99
CA ALA A 166 -16.30 -22.06 8.02
C ALA A 166 -17.01 -23.03 7.07
N ALA A 167 -18.14 -23.63 7.48
CA ALA A 167 -19.00 -24.41 6.60
C ALA A 167 -19.70 -23.56 5.52
N PHE A 168 -19.71 -22.23 5.64
CA PHE A 168 -20.21 -21.29 4.63
C PHE A 168 -19.09 -20.79 3.71
N ASN A 169 -18.30 -21.70 3.13
CA ASN A 169 -17.23 -21.36 2.18
C ASN A 169 -17.41 -22.09 0.83
N ASP A 170 -18.64 -22.10 0.32
CA ASP A 170 -18.96 -22.66 -1.00
C ASP A 170 -18.59 -21.63 -2.09
N PRO A 171 -17.75 -21.98 -3.10
CA PRO A 171 -17.35 -21.08 -4.17
C PRO A 171 -18.51 -20.55 -5.04
N GLN A 172 -19.71 -21.13 -4.93
CA GLN A 172 -20.93 -20.67 -5.60
C GLN A 172 -21.85 -19.85 -4.67
N SER A 173 -21.44 -19.54 -3.44
CA SER A 173 -22.17 -18.69 -2.48
C SER A 173 -23.58 -19.18 -2.12
N ARG A 174 -23.81 -20.50 -2.05
CA ARG A 174 -25.12 -21.09 -1.70
C ARG A 174 -25.06 -21.77 -0.35
N TYR A 175 -25.92 -21.35 0.57
CA TYR A 175 -25.91 -21.83 1.95
C TYR A 175 -27.31 -22.24 2.41
N ALA A 176 -27.41 -23.38 3.10
CA ALA A 176 -28.61 -23.83 3.77
C ALA A 176 -28.23 -24.24 5.20
N PHE A 177 -28.81 -23.57 6.20
CA PHE A 177 -28.53 -23.83 7.60
C PHE A 177 -29.82 -24.20 8.33
N CYS A 178 -29.86 -25.39 8.92
CA CYS A 178 -31.01 -25.90 9.63
C CYS A 178 -30.83 -25.72 11.13
N LEU A 179 -31.52 -24.74 11.71
CA LEU A 179 -31.43 -24.40 13.13
C LEU A 179 -32.07 -25.45 14.06
N THR A 180 -32.94 -26.32 13.54
CA THR A 180 -33.74 -27.27 14.33
C THR A 180 -33.86 -28.65 13.66
N CYS A 181 -32.84 -29.08 12.92
CA CYS A 181 -32.86 -30.43 12.37
C CYS A 181 -32.69 -31.44 13.49
N ALA A 182 -33.82 -32.02 13.93
CA ALA A 182 -33.83 -33.20 14.78
C ALA A 182 -33.02 -34.30 14.09
N ASN A 183 -32.11 -34.94 14.85
CA ASN A 183 -31.38 -36.12 14.40
C ASN A 183 -32.38 -37.20 13.97
N VAL A 184 -32.62 -37.30 12.67
CA VAL A 184 -33.24 -38.49 12.09
C VAL A 184 -32.09 -39.48 11.88
N ARG A 185 -32.11 -40.54 12.68
CA ARG A 185 -31.20 -41.69 12.59
C ARG A 185 -31.37 -42.42 11.28
#